data_AF-A0A8W8JJW2-F1
#
_entry.id   AF-A0A8W8JJW2-F1
#
_cell.length_a   1.000
_cell.length_b   1.000
_cell.length_c   1.000
_cell.angle_alpha   90.00
_cell.angle_beta   90.00
_cell.angle_gamma   90.00
#
_symmetry.space_group_name_H-M   'P 1'
#
loop_
_entity.id
_entity.type
_entity.pdbx_description
1 polymer ?
#
loop_
_entity_poly.entity_id
_entity_poly.type
_entity_poly.pdbx_seq_one_letter_code
_entity_poly.pdbx_strand_id
1 'polypeptide(L)'
;MKLKHKENRFRNLQKSILALFLVFVVATHGNDHLKQRVLLVSYDGFRWNYLDKISNKVNFERIINAGVYAKKGLQNAFITKTFPNHYTLVTGLYEESHGIVANEMYDPLFNETFSLSDPEDVIKSKWFDNGGEPIWVTNQKQSTPSLPRRSGSLFWPGSMASVHGYLPTKYLAYDPNMKFEERVDIIISWFLDKDPIDLGLLYYEHPDEEGHVYGPESDNMTLTIQKLEACTGYLLDSLERNNLLDKVNVILTSDHGMTTTPNDKTIVLGDYIQKDLYKVIVMNNPIVSIIPQNETAGDTIVSKLKNVAHLEVYKKSEIPQEYHYSRNRRILDILIVADLGYTIVESKDQNYTGKGDHGYNNSLPDMHPFFMAMGPAFRVNHTVETFKNVDVYPLICKILGIEPAPNNGSMDIVQILLKPKKERKLYELDNTFVVYLVILAIGGIFAGIFTIGACRQRRFHRHGELTPLPYKRPTASYSPVSLSQNGPSLPLLSDDTEEEF
;
A
#
# COMPACT_ATOMS: atom_id res chain seq x y z
N MET A 1 30.68 50.85 33.46
CA MET A 1 29.30 50.62 32.95
C MET A 1 29.22 50.38 31.43
N LYS A 2 29.89 51.17 30.57
CA LYS A 2 29.84 51.03 29.10
C LYS A 2 30.46 49.73 28.51
N LEU A 3 31.43 49.11 29.19
CA LEU A 3 32.07 47.84 28.76
C LEU A 3 31.17 46.62 28.94
N LYS A 4 30.54 46.48 30.11
CA LYS A 4 29.57 45.42 30.43
C LYS A 4 28.36 45.40 29.47
N HIS A 5 27.97 46.57 28.99
CA HIS A 5 26.85 46.69 28.04
C HIS A 5 27.23 46.26 26.61
N LYS A 6 28.50 46.40 26.21
CA LYS A 6 29.03 45.89 24.93
C LYS A 6 29.20 44.37 24.93
N GLU A 7 29.68 43.79 26.04
CA GLU A 7 29.78 42.33 26.18
C GLU A 7 28.42 41.63 26.13
N ASN A 8 27.40 42.20 26.77
CA ASN A 8 26.04 41.65 26.70
C ASN A 8 25.45 41.74 25.29
N ARG A 9 25.70 42.82 24.54
CA ARG A 9 25.29 42.90 23.13
C ARG A 9 26.01 41.87 22.26
N PHE A 10 27.28 41.59 22.54
CA PHE A 10 28.07 40.61 21.80
C PHE A 10 27.59 39.17 22.07
N ARG A 11 27.31 38.81 23.33
CA ARG A 11 26.73 37.50 23.69
C ARG A 11 25.33 37.32 23.10
N ASN A 12 24.51 38.37 23.06
CA ASN A 12 23.18 38.30 22.44
C ASN A 12 23.27 38.12 20.93
N LEU A 13 24.21 38.80 20.25
CA LEU A 13 24.45 38.62 18.82
C LEU A 13 24.94 37.19 18.51
N GLN A 14 25.84 36.63 19.33
CA GLN A 14 26.30 35.23 19.19
C GLN A 14 25.15 34.23 19.36
N LYS A 15 24.27 34.45 20.34
CA LYS A 15 23.07 33.61 20.54
C LYS A 15 22.10 33.71 19.36
N SER A 16 21.89 34.91 18.81
CA SER A 16 21.04 35.11 17.63
C SER A 16 21.60 34.43 16.39
N ILE A 17 22.92 34.50 16.17
CA ILE A 17 23.59 33.84 15.04
C ILE A 17 23.51 32.31 15.19
N LEU A 18 23.71 31.78 16.40
CA LEU A 18 23.60 30.34 16.66
C LEU A 18 22.15 29.84 16.47
N ALA A 19 21.16 30.61 16.89
CA ALA A 19 19.75 30.30 16.67
C ALA A 19 19.38 30.31 15.18
N LEU A 20 19.87 31.30 14.43
CA LEU A 20 19.71 31.36 12.96
C LEU A 20 20.39 30.18 12.26
N PHE A 21 21.57 29.77 12.73
CA PHE A 21 22.28 28.59 12.20
C PHE A 21 21.51 27.29 12.48
N LEU A 22 20.95 27.13 13.69
CA LEU A 22 20.09 25.98 14.04
C LEU A 22 18.80 25.93 13.21
N VAL A 23 18.12 27.07 13.02
CA VAL A 23 16.93 27.15 12.15
C VAL A 23 17.27 26.81 10.70
N PHE A 24 18.43 27.25 10.21
CA PHE A 24 18.88 26.96 8.85
C PHE A 24 19.25 25.47 8.67
N VAL A 25 19.94 24.86 9.65
CA VAL A 25 20.28 23.42 9.62
C VAL A 25 19.03 22.54 9.68
N VAL A 26 18.01 22.94 10.46
CA VAL A 26 16.70 22.27 10.49
C VAL A 26 15.96 22.44 9.16
N ALA A 27 16.03 23.61 8.53
CA ALA A 27 15.43 23.86 7.22
C ALA A 27 16.11 23.08 6.08
N THR A 28 17.42 22.78 6.17
CA THR A 28 18.16 22.02 5.15
C THR A 28 18.16 20.51 5.38
N HIS A 29 17.79 20.02 6.57
CA HIS A 29 17.61 18.59 6.88
C HIS A 29 16.14 18.16 6.85
N GLY A 30 15.24 19.01 6.37
CA GLY A 30 13.89 18.60 5.97
C GLY A 30 14.00 17.64 4.80
N ASN A 31 14.09 16.35 5.13
CA ASN A 31 14.03 15.27 4.15
C ASN A 31 12.59 15.26 3.63
N ASP A 32 12.32 16.05 2.58
CA ASP A 32 11.00 16.27 1.98
C ASP A 32 10.55 15.05 1.15
N HIS A 33 10.81 13.84 1.65
CA HIS A 33 10.07 12.66 1.28
C HIS A 33 8.76 12.70 2.06
N LEU A 34 7.84 13.56 1.61
CA LEU A 34 6.45 13.52 2.05
C LEU A 34 5.99 12.05 2.02
N LYS A 35 5.64 11.54 3.20
CA LYS A 35 5.11 10.19 3.39
C LYS A 35 3.99 9.96 2.39
N GLN A 36 4.27 9.16 1.37
CA GLN A 36 3.31 8.85 0.31
C GLN A 36 2.19 8.02 0.90
N ARG A 37 0.97 8.26 0.41
CA ARG A 37 -0.22 7.52 0.79
C ARG A 37 -0.77 6.80 -0.43
N VAL A 38 -1.36 5.62 -0.22
CA VAL A 38 -1.99 4.82 -1.27
C VAL A 38 -3.42 4.49 -0.85
N LEU A 39 -4.36 4.66 -1.77
CA LEU A 39 -5.71 4.12 -1.67
C LEU A 39 -5.92 3.18 -2.86
N LEU A 40 -6.03 1.88 -2.58
CA LEU A 40 -6.39 0.85 -3.55
C LEU A 40 -7.90 0.60 -3.48
N VAL A 41 -8.59 0.83 -4.58
CA VAL A 41 -10.04 0.64 -4.72
C VAL A 41 -10.29 -0.47 -5.74
N SER A 42 -11.12 -1.43 -5.35
CA SER A 42 -11.57 -2.52 -6.22
C SER A 42 -13.07 -2.42 -6.48
N TYR A 43 -13.45 -2.41 -7.77
CA TYR A 43 -14.82 -2.64 -8.24
C TYR A 43 -14.88 -4.07 -8.77
N ASP A 44 -15.49 -4.99 -8.01
CA ASP A 44 -15.51 -6.43 -8.30
C ASP A 44 -16.10 -6.72 -9.69
N GLY A 45 -15.45 -7.57 -10.49
CA GLY A 45 -15.95 -7.96 -11.82
C GLY A 45 -15.99 -6.87 -12.90
N PHE A 46 -15.32 -5.73 -12.69
CA PHE A 46 -15.25 -4.65 -13.66
C PHE A 46 -14.26 -5.00 -14.80
N ARG A 47 -14.82 -5.55 -15.87
CA ARG A 47 -14.10 -5.92 -17.10
C ARG A 47 -13.49 -4.70 -17.79
N TRP A 48 -12.29 -4.86 -18.34
CA TRP A 48 -11.47 -3.79 -18.91
C TRP A 48 -12.16 -2.86 -19.93
N ASN A 49 -13.13 -3.37 -20.70
CA ASN A 49 -13.83 -2.61 -21.75
C ASN A 49 -15.18 -2.01 -21.30
N TYR A 50 -15.57 -2.12 -20.03
CA TYR A 50 -16.85 -1.60 -19.57
C TYR A 50 -16.97 -0.08 -19.64
N LEU A 51 -15.86 0.66 -19.66
CA LEU A 51 -15.87 2.11 -19.90
C LEU A 51 -16.46 2.48 -21.28
N ASP A 52 -16.44 1.56 -22.24
CA ASP A 52 -17.01 1.78 -23.58
C ASP A 52 -18.55 1.69 -23.57
N LYS A 53 -19.16 1.15 -22.51
CA LYS A 53 -20.62 1.07 -22.36
C LYS A 53 -21.27 2.42 -22.11
N ILE A 54 -20.50 3.41 -21.65
CA ILE A 54 -21.01 4.73 -21.29
C ILE A 54 -20.36 5.85 -22.12
N SER A 55 -21.20 6.78 -22.59
CA SER A 55 -20.73 7.97 -23.31
C SER A 55 -20.16 9.01 -22.35
N ASN A 56 -20.88 9.29 -21.26
CA ASN A 56 -20.44 10.19 -20.20
C ASN A 56 -19.64 9.42 -19.14
N LYS A 57 -18.32 9.58 -19.15
CA LYS A 57 -17.37 8.96 -18.22
C LYS A 57 -16.39 9.98 -17.63
N VAL A 58 -16.89 11.19 -17.37
CA VAL A 58 -16.07 12.36 -16.96
C VAL A 58 -15.25 12.05 -15.72
N ASN A 59 -15.79 11.34 -14.73
CA ASN A 59 -15.04 11.02 -13.51
C ASN A 59 -13.93 9.99 -13.73
N PHE A 60 -14.14 8.99 -14.58
CA PHE A 60 -13.06 8.09 -15.00
C PHE A 60 -12.00 8.83 -15.83
N GLU A 61 -12.43 9.74 -16.72
CA GLU A 61 -11.53 10.57 -17.53
C GLU A 61 -10.68 11.52 -16.65
N ARG A 62 -11.18 11.99 -15.50
CA ARG A 62 -10.36 12.73 -14.51
C ARG A 62 -9.15 11.89 -14.09
N ILE A 63 -9.33 10.61 -13.76
CA ILE A 63 -8.25 9.71 -13.34
C ILE A 63 -7.29 9.45 -14.51
N ILE A 64 -7.83 9.09 -15.68
CA ILE A 64 -7.03 8.76 -16.87
C ILE A 64 -6.16 9.96 -17.29
N ASN A 65 -6.74 11.16 -17.35
CA ASN A 65 -6.02 12.37 -17.77
C ASN A 65 -5.01 12.84 -16.71
N ALA A 66 -5.31 12.67 -15.43
CA ALA A 66 -4.41 13.03 -14.33
C ALA A 66 -3.35 11.96 -14.00
N GLY A 67 -3.37 10.82 -14.70
CA GLY A 67 -2.70 9.63 -14.22
C GLY A 67 -2.26 8.65 -15.30
N VAL A 68 -2.37 7.36 -14.98
CA VAL A 68 -2.04 6.23 -15.83
C VAL A 68 -3.25 5.35 -16.08
N TYR A 69 -3.26 4.70 -17.24
CA TYR A 69 -4.35 3.81 -17.66
C TYR A 69 -3.81 2.59 -18.41
N ALA A 70 -4.31 1.40 -18.08
CA ALA A 70 -4.04 0.18 -18.84
C ALA A 70 -5.17 -0.08 -19.84
N LYS A 71 -4.91 0.15 -21.12
CA LYS A 71 -5.94 0.15 -22.18
C LYS A 71 -6.66 -1.19 -22.34
N LYS A 72 -5.98 -2.30 -22.09
CA LYS A 72 -6.53 -3.67 -22.15
C LYS A 72 -6.68 -4.30 -20.77
N GLY A 73 -6.68 -3.47 -19.72
CA GLY A 73 -6.74 -3.95 -18.35
C GLY A 73 -5.49 -4.71 -17.91
N LEU A 74 -5.65 -5.53 -16.87
CA LEU A 74 -4.61 -6.41 -16.35
C LEU A 74 -4.82 -7.84 -16.84
N GLN A 75 -3.74 -8.59 -17.00
CA GLN A 75 -3.83 -10.05 -16.97
C GLN A 75 -3.87 -10.48 -15.51
N ASN A 76 -5.01 -11.00 -15.07
CA ASN A 76 -5.20 -11.49 -13.71
C ASN A 76 -4.67 -12.92 -13.55
N ALA A 77 -4.67 -13.42 -12.32
CA ALA A 77 -4.15 -14.73 -11.98
C ALA A 77 -5.24 -15.81 -12.19
N PHE A 78 -4.82 -17.06 -12.40
CA PHE A 78 -5.73 -18.17 -12.65
C PHE A 78 -5.93 -18.96 -11.35
N ILE A 79 -7.14 -19.14 -10.85
CA ILE A 79 -8.44 -18.96 -11.50
C ILE A 79 -8.98 -17.54 -11.35
N THR A 80 -9.76 -17.03 -12.32
CA THR A 80 -10.22 -15.64 -12.30
C THR A 80 -11.45 -15.42 -11.39
N LYS A 81 -11.28 -15.77 -10.11
CA LYS A 81 -12.28 -15.65 -9.03
C LYS A 81 -11.86 -14.61 -8.01
N THR A 82 -12.85 -14.16 -7.22
CA THR A 82 -12.77 -13.01 -6.33
C THR A 82 -11.67 -13.06 -5.29
N PHE A 83 -11.75 -14.03 -4.37
CA PHE A 83 -10.80 -14.13 -3.25
C PHE A 83 -9.36 -14.38 -3.73
N PRO A 84 -9.11 -15.30 -4.68
CA PRO A 84 -7.77 -15.52 -5.22
C PRO A 84 -7.13 -14.25 -5.80
N ASN A 85 -7.85 -13.52 -6.65
CA ASN A 85 -7.29 -12.36 -7.34
C ASN A 85 -7.17 -11.12 -6.46
N HIS A 86 -8.13 -10.88 -5.56
CA HIS A 86 -7.98 -9.83 -4.55
C HIS A 86 -6.79 -10.08 -3.63
N TYR A 87 -6.50 -11.34 -3.29
CA TYR A 87 -5.35 -11.70 -2.47
C TYR A 87 -4.04 -11.62 -3.27
N THR A 88 -4.05 -11.95 -4.56
CA THR A 88 -2.94 -11.71 -5.49
C THR A 88 -2.57 -10.23 -5.55
N LEU A 89 -3.55 -9.32 -5.70
CA LEU A 89 -3.29 -7.87 -5.78
C LEU A 89 -2.52 -7.33 -4.56
N VAL A 90 -2.77 -7.90 -3.38
CA VAL A 90 -2.17 -7.44 -2.11
C VAL A 90 -0.98 -8.25 -1.65
N THR A 91 -0.60 -9.34 -2.33
CA THR A 91 0.59 -10.13 -2.00
C THR A 91 1.62 -10.19 -3.13
N GLY A 92 1.19 -9.93 -4.36
CA GLY A 92 2.00 -10.12 -5.56
C GLY A 92 2.30 -11.58 -5.86
N LEU A 93 1.62 -12.52 -5.20
CA LEU A 93 1.81 -13.96 -5.35
C LEU A 93 0.74 -14.55 -6.25
N TYR A 94 1.05 -15.62 -6.96
CA TYR A 94 0.04 -16.48 -7.57
C TYR A 94 -0.67 -17.34 -6.52
N GLU A 95 -1.83 -17.87 -6.89
CA GLU A 95 -2.73 -18.68 -6.08
C GLU A 95 -2.04 -19.87 -5.44
N GLU A 96 -1.18 -20.55 -6.20
CA GLU A 96 -0.45 -21.71 -5.68
C GLU A 96 0.50 -21.33 -4.53
N SER A 97 0.96 -20.08 -4.49
CA SER A 97 1.89 -19.59 -3.48
C SER A 97 1.20 -18.98 -2.26
N HIS A 98 0.18 -18.15 -2.44
CA HIS A 98 -0.54 -17.56 -1.30
C HIS A 98 -1.59 -18.49 -0.68
N GLY A 99 -2.01 -19.54 -1.40
CA GLY A 99 -2.84 -20.62 -0.88
C GLY A 99 -4.34 -20.35 -0.87
N ILE A 100 -4.79 -19.20 -1.37
CA ILE A 100 -6.22 -18.92 -1.62
C ILE A 100 -6.50 -19.28 -3.07
N VAL A 101 -6.77 -20.56 -3.32
CA VAL A 101 -6.77 -21.11 -4.69
C VAL A 101 -8.13 -21.02 -5.38
N ALA A 102 -9.19 -20.80 -4.62
CA ALA A 102 -10.55 -20.64 -5.14
C ALA A 102 -11.44 -19.96 -4.08
N ASN A 103 -12.66 -19.60 -4.50
CA ASN A 103 -13.70 -19.04 -3.64
C ASN A 103 -14.27 -20.10 -2.68
N GLU A 104 -14.32 -21.35 -3.14
CA GLU A 104 -14.49 -22.54 -2.30
C GLU A 104 -13.29 -23.47 -2.50
N MET A 105 -12.67 -23.95 -1.43
CA MET A 105 -11.49 -24.82 -1.53
C MET A 105 -11.42 -25.84 -0.39
N TYR A 106 -11.17 -27.10 -0.73
CA TYR A 106 -10.92 -28.15 0.25
C TYR A 106 -9.43 -28.26 0.55
N ASP A 107 -9.06 -28.35 1.83
CA ASP A 107 -7.69 -28.59 2.27
C ASP A 107 -7.55 -30.04 2.79
N PRO A 108 -6.83 -30.92 2.07
CA PRO A 108 -6.66 -32.31 2.49
C PRO A 108 -5.92 -32.49 3.82
N LEU A 109 -5.13 -31.51 4.25
CA LEU A 109 -4.42 -31.57 5.53
C LEU A 109 -5.35 -31.24 6.69
N PHE A 110 -6.23 -30.24 6.52
CA PHE A 110 -7.22 -29.89 7.54
C PHE A 110 -8.43 -30.83 7.50
N ASN A 111 -8.68 -31.47 6.36
CA ASN A 111 -9.89 -32.21 6.06
C ASN A 111 -11.15 -31.33 6.27
N GLU A 112 -11.06 -30.08 5.80
CA GLU A 112 -12.09 -29.06 5.90
C GLU A 112 -12.22 -28.32 4.56
N THR A 113 -13.38 -27.71 4.34
CA THR A 113 -13.67 -26.87 3.17
C THR A 113 -13.80 -25.43 3.63
N PHE A 114 -13.06 -24.54 2.97
CA PHE A 114 -13.24 -23.10 3.04
C PHE A 114 -14.37 -22.66 2.12
N SER A 115 -15.23 -21.76 2.57
CA SER A 115 -16.15 -21.00 1.71
C SER A 115 -16.07 -19.50 2.01
N LEU A 116 -16.02 -18.66 0.97
CA LEU A 116 -16.12 -17.21 1.16
C LEU A 116 -17.45 -16.75 1.77
N SER A 117 -18.50 -17.56 1.62
CA SER A 117 -19.82 -17.25 2.15
C SER A 117 -19.94 -17.61 3.64
N ASP A 118 -18.97 -18.34 4.19
CA ASP A 118 -18.93 -18.66 5.62
C ASP A 118 -18.16 -17.55 6.40
N PRO A 119 -18.85 -16.78 7.25
CA PRO A 119 -18.22 -15.71 8.02
C PRO A 119 -17.17 -16.21 9.01
N GLU A 120 -17.23 -17.48 9.44
CA GLU A 120 -16.20 -18.04 10.30
C GLU A 120 -14.92 -18.35 9.55
N ASP A 121 -15.01 -18.75 8.29
CA ASP A 121 -13.84 -19.11 7.49
C ASP A 121 -13.02 -17.90 7.11
N VAL A 122 -13.67 -16.80 6.73
CA VAL A 122 -13.00 -15.57 6.28
C VAL A 122 -12.22 -14.85 7.38
N ILE A 123 -12.37 -15.23 8.66
CA ILE A 123 -11.61 -14.71 9.80
C ILE A 123 -10.54 -15.68 10.32
N LYS A 124 -10.55 -16.95 9.90
CA LYS A 124 -9.65 -17.99 10.41
C LYS A 124 -8.28 -17.91 9.71
N SER A 125 -7.24 -17.54 10.46
CA SER A 125 -5.85 -17.44 9.98
C SER A 125 -5.33 -18.68 9.25
N LYS A 126 -5.79 -19.89 9.61
CA LYS A 126 -5.34 -21.15 8.98
C LYS A 126 -5.54 -21.17 7.46
N TRP A 127 -6.50 -20.40 6.94
CA TRP A 127 -6.78 -20.30 5.53
C TRP A 127 -5.87 -19.31 4.81
N PHE A 128 -5.43 -18.24 5.47
CA PHE A 128 -4.71 -17.12 4.85
C PHE A 128 -3.21 -17.09 5.19
N ASP A 129 -2.81 -17.49 6.40
CA ASP A 129 -1.42 -17.46 6.87
C ASP A 129 -0.61 -18.67 6.37
N ASN A 130 -0.41 -18.72 5.04
CA ASN A 130 0.31 -19.80 4.36
C ASN A 130 1.71 -19.37 3.86
N GLY A 131 2.28 -18.32 4.45
CA GLY A 131 3.59 -17.78 4.07
C GLY A 131 3.55 -16.63 3.06
N GLY A 132 2.37 -16.27 2.54
CA GLY A 132 2.17 -15.03 1.78
C GLY A 132 2.05 -13.83 2.73
N GLU A 133 2.66 -12.71 2.35
CA GLU A 133 2.62 -11.48 3.16
C GLU A 133 1.78 -10.41 2.47
N PRO A 134 0.54 -10.13 2.94
CA PRO A 134 -0.29 -9.11 2.34
C PRO A 134 0.20 -7.70 2.69
N ILE A 135 -0.09 -6.73 1.81
CA ILE A 135 0.48 -5.38 1.82
C ILE A 135 0.25 -4.60 3.12
N TRP A 136 -0.84 -4.87 3.84
CA TRP A 136 -1.06 -4.27 5.16
C TRP A 136 -0.04 -4.76 6.20
N VAL A 137 0.37 -6.03 6.12
CA VAL A 137 1.41 -6.63 6.97
C VAL A 137 2.76 -6.03 6.60
N THR A 138 3.12 -6.01 5.31
CA THR A 138 4.38 -5.43 4.83
C THR A 138 4.55 -3.98 5.26
N ASN A 139 3.49 -3.18 5.14
CA ASN A 139 3.47 -1.80 5.57
C ASN A 139 3.65 -1.66 7.09
N GLN A 140 2.90 -2.41 7.89
CA GLN A 140 2.94 -2.30 9.35
C GLN A 140 4.23 -2.85 9.98
N LYS A 141 4.81 -3.92 9.43
CA LYS A 141 6.11 -4.46 9.88
C LYS A 141 7.25 -3.45 9.77
N GLN A 142 7.14 -2.52 8.82
CA GLN A 142 8.15 -1.48 8.57
C GLN A 142 7.81 -0.15 9.26
N SER A 143 6.86 -0.16 10.21
CA SER A 143 6.55 0.99 11.06
C SER A 143 7.71 1.27 12.02
N THR A 144 8.13 2.54 12.13
CA THR A 144 9.11 2.99 13.12
C THR A 144 8.53 4.11 13.99
N PRO A 145 9.13 4.46 15.16
CA PRO A 145 8.65 5.59 15.95
C PRO A 145 8.66 6.93 15.20
N SER A 146 9.62 7.12 14.28
CA SER A 146 9.74 8.35 13.48
C SER A 146 8.89 8.33 12.20
N LEU A 147 8.48 7.14 11.74
CA LEU A 147 7.59 6.97 10.60
C LEU A 147 6.56 5.86 10.90
N PRO A 148 5.52 6.17 11.70
CA PRO A 148 4.47 5.20 11.99
C PRO A 148 3.77 4.79 10.71
N ARG A 149 3.55 3.49 10.50
CA ARG A 149 2.82 2.97 9.33
C ARG A 149 1.51 2.33 9.75
N ARG A 150 0.45 2.66 9.02
CA ARG A 150 -0.94 2.34 9.40
C ARG A 150 -1.74 1.96 8.16
N SER A 151 -2.42 0.83 8.26
CA SER A 151 -3.23 0.27 7.18
C SER A 151 -4.70 0.29 7.56
N GLY A 152 -5.56 0.71 6.62
CA GLY A 152 -7.01 0.68 6.71
C GLY A 152 -7.58 -0.29 5.68
N SER A 153 -8.52 -1.14 6.07
CA SER A 153 -9.25 -2.03 5.15
C SER A 153 -10.76 -1.92 5.31
N LEU A 154 -11.44 -1.51 4.25
CA LEU A 154 -12.88 -1.65 4.11
C LEU A 154 -13.15 -2.81 3.18
N PHE A 155 -13.44 -3.95 3.80
CA PHE A 155 -14.00 -5.15 3.16
C PHE A 155 -13.06 -5.88 2.20
N TRP A 156 -11.75 -5.59 2.21
CA TRP A 156 -10.82 -6.30 1.35
C TRP A 156 -10.73 -7.79 1.72
N PRO A 157 -10.81 -8.74 0.75
CA PRO A 157 -10.68 -10.17 1.03
C PRO A 157 -9.41 -10.54 1.81
N GLY A 158 -9.58 -11.34 2.87
CA GLY A 158 -8.50 -11.76 3.78
C GLY A 158 -8.08 -10.72 4.82
N SER A 159 -8.61 -9.50 4.78
CA SER A 159 -8.22 -8.45 5.75
C SER A 159 -8.78 -8.63 7.16
N MET A 160 -9.72 -9.56 7.36
CA MET A 160 -10.26 -9.93 8.67
C MET A 160 -9.55 -11.12 9.32
N ALA A 161 -8.65 -11.80 8.58
CA ALA A 161 -7.85 -12.89 9.11
C ALA A 161 -6.47 -12.37 9.53
N SER A 162 -6.01 -12.76 10.72
CA SER A 162 -4.66 -12.39 11.16
C SER A 162 -3.62 -13.15 10.34
N VAL A 163 -2.68 -12.45 9.70
CA VAL A 163 -1.60 -13.04 8.92
C VAL A 163 -0.27 -12.58 9.50
N HIS A 164 0.60 -13.53 9.86
CA HIS A 164 1.84 -13.26 10.59
C HIS A 164 1.63 -12.49 11.91
N GLY A 165 0.46 -12.65 12.53
CA GLY A 165 0.07 -11.95 13.75
C GLY A 165 -0.46 -10.51 13.53
N TYR A 166 -0.70 -10.09 12.28
CA TYR A 166 -1.18 -8.75 11.95
C TYR A 166 -2.57 -8.77 11.32
N LEU A 167 -3.41 -7.85 11.79
CA LEU A 167 -4.59 -7.33 11.07
C LEU A 167 -4.26 -5.90 10.59
N PRO A 168 -5.00 -5.35 9.60
CA PRO A 168 -4.94 -3.91 9.34
C PRO A 168 -5.23 -3.13 10.63
N THR A 169 -4.57 -1.98 10.81
CA THR A 169 -4.75 -1.14 12.00
C THR A 169 -6.21 -0.73 12.19
N LYS A 170 -6.88 -0.43 11.08
CA LYS A 170 -8.32 -0.12 11.04
C LYS A 170 -8.97 -1.05 10.03
N TYR A 171 -10.01 -1.76 10.43
CA TYR A 171 -10.79 -2.60 9.52
C TYR A 171 -12.23 -2.72 10.02
N LEU A 172 -13.14 -3.04 9.11
CA LEU A 172 -14.53 -3.36 9.43
C LEU A 172 -14.87 -4.79 9.01
N ALA A 173 -15.79 -5.40 9.74
CA ALA A 173 -16.43 -6.64 9.31
C ALA A 173 -17.26 -6.38 8.05
N TYR A 174 -17.25 -7.33 7.10
CA TYR A 174 -17.98 -7.21 5.84
C TYR A 174 -19.47 -6.95 6.07
N ASP A 175 -20.00 -5.89 5.46
CA ASP A 175 -21.43 -5.58 5.41
C ASP A 175 -21.82 -5.21 3.96
N PRO A 176 -22.49 -6.11 3.22
CA PRO A 176 -22.86 -5.86 1.83
C PRO A 176 -23.88 -4.73 1.69
N ASN A 177 -24.57 -4.33 2.77
CA ASN A 177 -25.59 -3.28 2.72
C ASN A 177 -25.00 -1.87 2.84
N MET A 178 -23.73 -1.73 3.23
CA MET A 178 -23.08 -0.44 3.38
C MET A 178 -22.85 0.19 2.00
N LYS A 179 -23.39 1.39 1.78
CA LYS A 179 -23.26 2.10 0.50
C LYS A 179 -21.82 2.53 0.22
N PHE A 180 -21.48 2.66 -1.06
CA PHE A 180 -20.14 3.07 -1.48
C PHE A 180 -19.72 4.42 -0.87
N GLU A 181 -20.63 5.40 -0.85
CA GLU A 181 -20.36 6.73 -0.31
C GLU A 181 -20.01 6.67 1.18
N GLU A 182 -20.71 5.82 1.95
CA GLU A 182 -20.42 5.60 3.36
C GLU A 182 -19.03 4.96 3.56
N ARG A 183 -18.67 4.00 2.70
CA ARG A 183 -17.32 3.40 2.70
C ARG A 183 -16.25 4.46 2.40
N VAL A 184 -16.49 5.32 1.40
CA VAL A 184 -15.58 6.43 1.06
C VAL A 184 -15.43 7.40 2.23
N ASP A 185 -16.52 7.81 2.87
CA ASP A 185 -16.48 8.71 4.02
C ASP A 185 -15.65 8.13 5.17
N ILE A 186 -15.82 6.83 5.46
CA ILE A 186 -15.05 6.14 6.50
C ILE A 186 -13.56 6.11 6.14
N ILE A 187 -13.17 5.69 4.94
CA ILE A 187 -11.74 5.59 4.60
C ILE A 187 -11.07 6.96 4.55
N ILE A 188 -11.77 7.98 4.07
CA ILE A 188 -11.30 9.37 4.09
C ILE A 188 -11.10 9.83 5.54
N SER A 189 -12.04 9.52 6.44
CA SER A 189 -11.87 9.83 7.87
C SER A 189 -10.61 9.19 8.46
N TRP A 190 -10.26 7.97 8.03
CA TRP A 190 -9.05 7.30 8.50
C TRP A 190 -7.76 7.95 7.98
N PHE A 191 -7.76 8.55 6.80
CA PHE A 191 -6.61 9.34 6.28
C PHE A 191 -6.43 10.69 6.99
N LEU A 192 -7.50 11.19 7.64
CA LEU A 192 -7.54 12.47 8.36
C LEU A 192 -7.40 12.32 9.88
N ASP A 193 -7.38 11.11 10.38
CA ASP A 193 -7.27 10.81 11.81
C ASP A 193 -5.94 11.34 12.40
N LYS A 194 -5.90 11.48 13.72
CA LYS A 194 -4.70 11.80 14.51
C LYS A 194 -3.61 10.74 14.35
N ASP A 195 -4.00 9.47 14.23
CA ASP A 195 -3.14 8.37 13.79
C ASP A 195 -3.60 7.92 12.38
N PRO A 196 -3.19 8.65 11.33
CA PRO A 196 -3.74 8.48 9.99
C PRO A 196 -3.18 7.24 9.30
N ILE A 197 -4.03 6.57 8.54
CA ILE A 197 -3.56 5.53 7.61
C ILE A 197 -2.71 6.15 6.49
N ASP A 198 -1.76 5.37 5.99
CA ASP A 198 -1.02 5.67 4.76
C ASP A 198 -1.32 4.67 3.64
N LEU A 199 -1.94 3.55 3.99
CA LEU A 199 -2.46 2.55 3.06
C LEU A 199 -3.94 2.33 3.36
N GLY A 200 -4.79 2.59 2.38
CA GLY A 200 -6.22 2.27 2.40
C GLY A 200 -6.56 1.22 1.35
N LEU A 201 -7.38 0.24 1.72
CA LEU A 201 -7.97 -0.76 0.84
C LEU A 201 -9.48 -0.62 0.89
N LEU A 202 -10.14 -0.49 -0.26
CA LEU A 202 -11.58 -0.32 -0.36
C LEU A 202 -12.14 -1.26 -1.42
N TYR A 203 -13.08 -2.10 -1.01
CA TYR A 203 -13.77 -3.05 -1.88
C TYR A 203 -15.23 -2.61 -2.13
N TYR A 204 -15.72 -2.87 -3.34
CA TYR A 204 -17.13 -2.71 -3.72
C TYR A 204 -17.55 -3.85 -4.64
N GLU A 205 -18.72 -4.43 -4.38
CA GLU A 205 -19.24 -5.68 -4.97
C GLU A 205 -19.68 -5.50 -6.43
N HIS A 206 -19.82 -4.25 -6.88
CA HIS A 206 -20.33 -3.93 -8.20
C HIS A 206 -19.18 -3.65 -9.19
N PRO A 207 -19.30 -4.05 -10.46
CA PRO A 207 -20.50 -4.57 -11.11
C PRO A 207 -20.66 -6.12 -11.13
N ASP A 208 -19.90 -6.89 -10.35
CA ASP A 208 -19.95 -8.36 -10.38
C ASP A 208 -21.37 -8.90 -10.15
N GLU A 209 -22.06 -8.43 -9.10
CA GLU A 209 -23.43 -8.86 -8.78
C GLU A 209 -24.39 -8.67 -9.98
N GLU A 210 -24.37 -7.51 -10.64
CA GLU A 210 -25.18 -7.28 -11.84
C GLU A 210 -24.70 -8.09 -13.05
N GLY A 211 -23.40 -8.38 -13.13
CA GLY A 211 -22.84 -9.27 -14.13
C GLY A 211 -23.42 -10.68 -14.03
N HIS A 212 -23.51 -11.23 -12.82
CA HIS A 212 -24.15 -12.53 -12.57
C HIS A 212 -25.66 -12.50 -12.84
N VAL A 213 -26.36 -11.45 -12.40
CA VAL A 213 -27.83 -11.37 -12.49
C VAL A 213 -28.32 -11.08 -13.92
N TYR A 214 -27.70 -10.13 -14.61
CA TYR A 214 -28.19 -9.62 -15.90
C TYR A 214 -27.30 -9.98 -17.08
N GLY A 215 -26.03 -10.34 -16.83
CA GLY A 215 -25.03 -10.60 -17.87
C GLY A 215 -24.25 -9.35 -18.27
N PRO A 216 -22.99 -9.50 -18.71
CA PRO A 216 -22.07 -8.39 -18.99
C PRO A 216 -22.51 -7.51 -20.15
N GLU A 217 -23.34 -8.02 -21.06
CA GLU A 217 -23.81 -7.27 -22.25
C GLU A 217 -25.19 -6.63 -22.08
N SER A 218 -25.76 -6.67 -20.88
CA SER A 218 -27.09 -6.12 -20.63
C SER A 218 -27.14 -4.58 -20.56
N ASP A 219 -28.32 -4.01 -20.80
CA ASP A 219 -28.59 -2.59 -20.53
C ASP A 219 -28.46 -2.26 -19.02
N ASN A 220 -28.82 -3.23 -18.16
CA ASN A 220 -28.59 -3.12 -16.71
C ASN A 220 -27.11 -2.93 -16.38
N MET A 221 -26.21 -3.67 -17.05
CA MET A 221 -24.77 -3.45 -16.89
C MET A 221 -24.38 -2.02 -17.26
N THR A 222 -24.90 -1.48 -18.37
CA THR A 222 -24.66 -0.07 -18.75
C THR A 222 -25.12 0.91 -17.67
N LEU A 223 -26.30 0.70 -17.07
CA LEU A 223 -26.79 1.51 -15.94
C LEU A 223 -25.90 1.36 -14.70
N THR A 224 -25.38 0.18 -14.42
CA THR A 224 -24.44 -0.06 -13.32
C THR A 224 -23.13 0.69 -13.53
N ILE A 225 -22.56 0.66 -14.73
CA ILE A 225 -21.35 1.44 -15.03
C ILE A 225 -21.59 2.94 -14.90
N GLN A 226 -22.79 3.44 -15.23
CA GLN A 226 -23.16 4.85 -14.96
C GLN A 226 -23.21 5.16 -13.46
N LYS A 227 -23.67 4.24 -12.62
CA LYS A 227 -23.62 4.42 -11.16
C LYS A 227 -22.18 4.44 -10.66
N LEU A 228 -21.33 3.54 -11.15
CA LEU A 228 -19.90 3.50 -10.77
C LEU A 228 -19.12 4.73 -11.23
N GLU A 229 -19.52 5.34 -12.35
CA GLU A 229 -19.03 6.66 -12.76
C GLU A 229 -19.34 7.73 -11.69
N ALA A 230 -20.57 7.76 -11.18
CA ALA A 230 -20.98 8.68 -10.13
C ALA A 230 -20.29 8.38 -8.78
N CYS A 231 -20.14 7.11 -8.42
CA CYS A 231 -19.37 6.67 -7.26
C CYS A 231 -17.90 7.12 -7.35
N THR A 232 -17.29 6.98 -8.53
CA THR A 232 -15.93 7.47 -8.79
C THR A 232 -15.86 8.98 -8.61
N GLY A 233 -16.86 9.72 -9.10
CA GLY A 233 -16.97 11.16 -8.86
C GLY A 233 -17.02 11.53 -7.39
N TYR A 234 -17.87 10.84 -6.62
CA TYR A 234 -17.97 11.03 -5.18
C TYR A 234 -16.64 10.79 -4.46
N LEU A 235 -15.90 9.73 -4.83
CA LEU A 235 -14.57 9.46 -4.29
C LEU A 235 -13.59 10.61 -4.57
N LEU A 236 -13.51 11.07 -5.83
CA LEU A 236 -12.59 12.14 -6.22
C LEU A 236 -12.94 13.47 -5.54
N ASP A 237 -14.23 13.82 -5.50
CA ASP A 237 -14.71 15.04 -4.86
C ASP A 237 -14.48 14.98 -3.34
N SER A 238 -14.60 13.79 -2.74
CA SER A 238 -14.28 13.54 -1.33
C SER A 238 -12.79 13.68 -1.02
N LEU A 239 -11.91 13.24 -1.92
CA LEU A 239 -10.47 13.48 -1.79
C LEU A 239 -10.14 14.98 -1.95
N GLU A 240 -10.78 15.65 -2.90
CA GLU A 240 -10.55 17.08 -3.19
C GLU A 240 -10.99 17.98 -2.03
N ARG A 241 -12.24 17.84 -1.56
CA ARG A 241 -12.80 18.63 -0.45
C ARG A 241 -12.01 18.47 0.85
N ASN A 242 -11.30 17.35 1.02
CA ASN A 242 -10.49 17.04 2.19
C ASN A 242 -8.99 17.32 1.99
N ASN A 243 -8.58 17.97 0.88
CA ASN A 243 -7.19 18.28 0.54
C ASN A 243 -6.27 17.03 0.50
N LEU A 244 -6.82 15.91 0.00
CA LEU A 244 -6.13 14.62 -0.14
C LEU A 244 -5.80 14.27 -1.60
N LEU A 245 -6.47 14.88 -2.58
CA LEU A 245 -6.33 14.52 -4.01
C LEU A 245 -4.87 14.54 -4.50
N ASP A 246 -4.10 15.55 -4.12
CA ASP A 246 -2.67 15.67 -4.49
C ASP A 246 -1.71 14.97 -3.51
N LYS A 247 -2.23 14.30 -2.48
CA LYS A 247 -1.45 13.65 -1.41
C LYS A 247 -1.60 12.13 -1.39
N VAL A 248 -2.67 11.61 -1.96
CA VAL A 248 -2.99 10.19 -2.01
C VAL A 248 -2.82 9.69 -3.44
N ASN A 249 -2.11 8.57 -3.59
CA ASN A 249 -2.05 7.84 -4.84
C ASN A 249 -3.24 6.88 -4.88
N VAL A 250 -4.20 7.17 -5.75
CA VAL A 250 -5.39 6.35 -5.93
C VAL A 250 -5.14 5.35 -7.04
N ILE A 251 -5.33 4.07 -6.74
CA ILE A 251 -5.34 2.99 -7.72
C ILE A 251 -6.77 2.46 -7.76
N LEU A 252 -7.37 2.45 -8.94
CA LEU A 252 -8.72 1.94 -9.17
C LEU A 252 -8.62 0.78 -10.16
N THR A 253 -9.05 -0.40 -9.72
CA THR A 253 -8.89 -1.65 -10.46
C THR A 253 -10.04 -2.60 -10.16
N SER A 254 -9.96 -3.80 -10.73
CA SER A 254 -10.77 -4.94 -10.36
C SER A 254 -9.89 -6.19 -10.22
N ASP A 255 -10.50 -7.31 -9.87
CA ASP A 255 -9.93 -8.64 -9.67
C ASP A 255 -10.12 -9.55 -10.88
N HIS A 256 -11.25 -9.45 -11.57
CA HIS A 256 -11.54 -10.15 -12.83
C HIS A 256 -12.52 -9.39 -13.73
N GLY A 257 -12.75 -9.94 -14.92
CA GLY A 257 -13.82 -9.55 -15.81
C GLY A 257 -15.04 -10.46 -15.68
N MET A 258 -15.81 -10.60 -16.76
CA MET A 258 -17.09 -11.30 -16.78
C MET A 258 -17.45 -11.68 -18.22
N THR A 259 -18.03 -12.87 -18.41
CA THR A 259 -18.56 -13.32 -19.71
C THR A 259 -20.02 -13.75 -19.59
N THR A 260 -20.75 -13.75 -20.70
CA THR A 260 -22.14 -14.22 -20.73
C THR A 260 -22.20 -15.74 -20.66
N THR A 261 -23.14 -16.28 -19.89
CA THR A 261 -23.38 -17.72 -19.73
C THR A 261 -24.80 -18.09 -20.19
N PRO A 262 -24.98 -18.50 -21.46
CA PRO A 262 -26.26 -18.96 -21.97
C PRO A 262 -26.72 -20.27 -21.32
N ASN A 263 -28.01 -20.38 -21.00
CA ASN A 263 -28.57 -21.57 -20.37
C ASN A 263 -28.36 -22.86 -21.20
N ASP A 264 -28.33 -22.76 -22.53
CA ASP A 264 -28.12 -23.89 -23.45
C ASP A 264 -26.66 -24.36 -23.56
N LYS A 265 -25.72 -23.65 -22.91
CA LYS A 265 -24.30 -24.01 -22.78
C LYS A 265 -23.98 -24.60 -21.41
N THR A 266 -24.82 -25.52 -20.95
CA THR A 266 -24.63 -26.19 -19.65
C THR A 266 -24.12 -27.62 -19.84
N ILE A 267 -23.04 -27.96 -19.14
CA ILE A 267 -22.45 -29.29 -19.09
C ILE A 267 -22.80 -29.93 -17.74
N VAL A 268 -23.48 -31.08 -17.79
CA VAL A 268 -23.89 -31.82 -16.58
C VAL A 268 -22.86 -32.92 -16.30
N LEU A 269 -22.04 -32.78 -15.25
CA LEU A 269 -20.99 -33.77 -14.95
C LEU A 269 -21.55 -35.15 -14.62
N GLY A 270 -22.70 -35.22 -13.96
CA GLY A 270 -23.37 -36.48 -13.61
C GLY A 270 -23.78 -37.36 -14.79
N ASP A 271 -23.83 -36.81 -16.01
CA ASP A 271 -24.05 -37.60 -17.23
C ASP A 271 -22.80 -38.42 -17.64
N TYR A 272 -21.61 -38.08 -17.11
CA TYR A 272 -20.34 -38.69 -17.47
C TYR A 272 -19.71 -39.47 -16.31
N ILE A 273 -19.67 -38.86 -15.12
CA ILE A 273 -19.03 -39.43 -13.93
C ILE A 273 -20.04 -39.63 -12.79
N GLN A 274 -19.84 -40.68 -12.01
CA GLN A 274 -20.73 -41.07 -10.91
C GLN A 274 -20.05 -40.82 -9.55
N LYS A 275 -20.83 -40.70 -8.48
CA LYS A 275 -20.36 -40.36 -7.12
C LYS A 275 -19.35 -41.36 -6.54
N ASP A 276 -19.37 -42.60 -7.00
CA ASP A 276 -18.44 -43.66 -6.59
C ASP A 276 -17.03 -43.48 -7.16
N LEU A 277 -16.81 -42.54 -8.09
CA LEU A 277 -15.49 -42.27 -8.67
C LEU A 277 -14.69 -41.22 -7.89
N TYR A 278 -15.33 -40.39 -7.06
CA TYR A 278 -14.66 -39.33 -6.32
C TYR A 278 -14.95 -39.34 -4.83
N LYS A 279 -13.96 -38.90 -4.05
CA LYS A 279 -14.06 -38.67 -2.61
C LYS A 279 -14.51 -37.24 -2.31
N VAL A 280 -13.97 -36.27 -3.06
CA VAL A 280 -14.26 -34.84 -2.92
C VAL A 280 -14.49 -34.26 -4.31
N ILE A 281 -15.52 -33.43 -4.44
CA ILE A 281 -15.76 -32.57 -5.59
C ILE A 281 -16.00 -31.15 -5.05
N VAL A 282 -15.37 -30.16 -5.66
CA VAL A 282 -15.54 -28.74 -5.32
C VAL A 282 -15.96 -28.01 -6.59
N MET A 283 -17.12 -27.36 -6.54
CA MET A 283 -17.77 -26.70 -7.68
C MET A 283 -17.53 -25.18 -7.59
N ASN A 284 -16.56 -24.66 -8.34
CA ASN A 284 -16.34 -23.22 -8.52
C ASN A 284 -16.67 -22.83 -9.96
N ASN A 285 -17.92 -23.04 -10.41
CA ASN A 285 -18.36 -22.81 -11.80
C ASN A 285 -17.67 -21.58 -12.42
N PRO A 286 -17.03 -21.67 -13.60
CA PRO A 286 -16.96 -22.78 -14.57
C PRO A 286 -15.84 -23.80 -14.32
N ILE A 287 -15.29 -23.84 -13.10
CA ILE A 287 -14.18 -24.73 -12.73
C ILE A 287 -14.63 -25.77 -11.72
N VAL A 288 -14.14 -26.99 -11.89
CA VAL A 288 -14.39 -28.08 -10.94
C VAL A 288 -13.06 -28.72 -10.54
N SER A 289 -12.90 -28.97 -9.24
CA SER A 289 -11.73 -29.66 -8.69
C SER A 289 -12.17 -30.96 -8.02
N ILE A 290 -11.44 -32.06 -8.26
CA ILE A 290 -11.82 -33.40 -7.80
C ILE A 290 -10.64 -34.11 -7.11
N ILE A 291 -10.93 -34.77 -5.98
CA ILE A 291 -10.11 -35.86 -5.44
C ILE A 291 -10.79 -37.18 -5.81
N PRO A 292 -10.18 -38.03 -6.65
CA PRO A 292 -10.74 -39.32 -7.01
C PRO A 292 -10.71 -40.29 -5.81
N GLN A 293 -11.52 -41.35 -5.84
CA GLN A 293 -11.49 -42.40 -4.80
C GLN A 293 -10.13 -43.11 -4.73
N ASN A 294 -9.48 -43.30 -5.88
CA ASN A 294 -8.17 -43.91 -6.05
C ASN A 294 -7.63 -43.57 -7.44
N GLU A 295 -6.40 -43.98 -7.73
CA GLU A 295 -5.72 -43.71 -9.01
C GLU A 295 -6.53 -44.20 -10.22
N THR A 296 -7.04 -45.44 -10.19
CA THR A 296 -7.87 -46.02 -11.27
C THR A 296 -9.14 -45.20 -11.51
N ALA A 297 -9.81 -44.74 -10.44
CA ALA A 297 -10.98 -43.88 -10.55
C ALA A 297 -10.60 -42.52 -11.17
N GLY A 298 -9.43 -41.97 -10.82
CA GLY A 298 -8.90 -40.75 -11.41
C GLY A 298 -8.66 -40.88 -12.93
N ASP A 299 -8.02 -41.97 -13.37
CA ASP A 299 -7.84 -42.27 -14.80
C ASP A 299 -9.17 -42.43 -15.52
N THR A 300 -10.16 -43.03 -14.86
CA THR A 300 -11.52 -43.19 -15.39
C THR A 300 -12.21 -41.85 -15.56
N ILE A 301 -12.13 -40.95 -14.57
CA ILE A 301 -12.68 -39.59 -14.66
C ILE A 301 -12.03 -38.83 -15.81
N VAL A 302 -10.69 -38.81 -15.87
CA VAL A 302 -9.95 -38.08 -16.91
C VAL A 302 -10.27 -38.62 -18.30
N SER A 303 -10.28 -39.94 -18.50
CA SER A 303 -10.57 -40.54 -19.81
C SER A 303 -11.99 -40.29 -20.30
N LYS A 304 -12.98 -40.28 -19.39
CA LYS A 304 -14.37 -39.96 -19.72
C LYS A 304 -14.56 -38.50 -20.07
N LEU A 305 -13.92 -37.58 -19.33
CA LEU A 305 -14.14 -36.15 -19.50
C LEU A 305 -13.26 -35.52 -20.59
N LYS A 306 -12.07 -36.05 -20.90
CA LYS A 306 -11.17 -35.51 -21.94
C LYS A 306 -11.80 -35.45 -23.34
N ASN A 307 -12.84 -36.25 -23.61
CA ASN A 307 -13.55 -36.26 -24.89
C ASN A 307 -14.88 -35.50 -24.87
N VAL A 308 -15.25 -34.90 -23.74
CA VAL A 308 -16.45 -34.07 -23.63
C VAL A 308 -16.13 -32.72 -24.26
N ALA A 309 -16.91 -32.33 -25.27
CA ALA A 309 -16.74 -31.03 -25.92
C ALA A 309 -16.87 -29.90 -24.88
N HIS A 310 -16.06 -28.86 -25.05
CA HIS A 310 -16.05 -27.66 -24.20
C HIS A 310 -15.58 -27.84 -22.75
N LEU A 311 -14.86 -28.94 -22.48
CA LEU A 311 -14.11 -29.12 -21.25
C LEU A 311 -12.62 -29.28 -21.54
N GLU A 312 -11.81 -28.53 -20.82
CA GLU A 312 -10.41 -28.83 -20.61
C GLU A 312 -10.26 -29.60 -19.29
N VAL A 313 -9.56 -30.73 -19.33
CA VAL A 313 -9.42 -31.63 -18.17
C VAL A 313 -7.95 -31.94 -17.95
N TYR A 314 -7.46 -31.55 -16.78
CA TYR A 314 -6.08 -31.69 -16.38
C TYR A 314 -5.98 -32.60 -15.17
N LYS A 315 -5.08 -33.58 -15.22
CA LYS A 315 -4.46 -34.05 -13.97
C LYS A 315 -3.64 -32.89 -13.41
N LYS A 316 -3.49 -32.81 -12.09
CA LYS A 316 -2.71 -31.74 -11.43
C LYS A 316 -1.30 -31.55 -12.00
N SER A 317 -0.62 -32.64 -12.37
CA SER A 317 0.71 -32.62 -13.00
C SER A 317 0.72 -32.15 -14.45
N GLU A 318 -0.44 -32.09 -15.10
CA GLU A 318 -0.65 -31.71 -16.50
C GLU A 318 -1.19 -30.27 -16.63
N ILE A 319 -1.46 -29.58 -15.51
CA ILE A 319 -1.94 -28.19 -15.54
C ILE A 319 -0.86 -27.31 -16.20
N PRO A 320 -1.21 -26.46 -17.19
CA PRO A 320 -0.25 -25.61 -17.88
C PRO A 320 0.56 -24.74 -16.91
N GLN A 321 1.88 -24.67 -17.13
CA GLN A 321 2.79 -23.99 -16.22
C GLN A 321 2.50 -22.48 -16.15
N GLU A 322 2.02 -21.89 -17.25
CA GLU A 322 1.64 -20.48 -17.36
C GLU A 322 0.49 -20.07 -16.44
N TYR A 323 -0.32 -21.02 -15.95
CA TYR A 323 -1.37 -20.74 -14.98
C TYR A 323 -0.82 -20.57 -13.57
N HIS A 324 0.40 -21.05 -13.28
CA HIS A 324 0.94 -21.05 -11.92
C HIS A 324 -0.05 -21.63 -10.89
N TYR A 325 -0.73 -22.72 -11.28
CA TYR A 325 -1.86 -23.30 -10.55
C TYR A 325 -1.69 -24.82 -10.38
N SER A 326 -0.57 -25.26 -9.81
CA SER A 326 -0.36 -26.69 -9.54
C SER A 326 0.34 -26.98 -8.23
N ARG A 327 1.11 -26.03 -7.69
CA ARG A 327 2.02 -26.25 -6.55
C ARG A 327 1.40 -25.90 -5.20
N ASN A 328 0.17 -26.32 -4.95
CA ASN A 328 -0.49 -26.17 -3.66
C ASN A 328 -1.32 -27.39 -3.32
N ARG A 329 -1.39 -27.78 -2.04
CA ARG A 329 -2.20 -28.95 -1.61
C ARG A 329 -3.71 -28.75 -1.77
N ARG A 330 -4.18 -27.51 -1.82
CA ARG A 330 -5.60 -27.15 -2.01
C ARG A 330 -6.04 -27.20 -3.48
N ILE A 331 -5.08 -27.26 -4.41
CA ILE A 331 -5.35 -27.58 -5.82
C ILE A 331 -5.46 -29.09 -5.89
N LEU A 332 -6.62 -29.61 -6.26
CA LEU A 332 -6.94 -31.03 -6.16
C LEU A 332 -6.36 -31.82 -7.34
N ASP A 333 -6.53 -33.14 -7.31
CA ASP A 333 -5.81 -34.06 -8.21
C ASP A 333 -6.25 -33.95 -9.68
N ILE A 334 -7.50 -33.52 -9.91
CA ILE A 334 -8.07 -33.28 -11.23
C ILE A 334 -8.70 -31.89 -11.24
N LEU A 335 -8.36 -31.10 -12.25
CA LEU A 335 -8.94 -29.79 -12.56
C LEU A 335 -9.71 -29.87 -13.87
N ILE A 336 -10.94 -29.37 -13.87
CA ILE A 336 -11.80 -29.26 -15.05
C ILE A 336 -12.12 -27.78 -15.24
N VAL A 337 -11.97 -27.28 -16.46
CA VAL A 337 -12.25 -25.90 -16.83
C VAL A 337 -13.15 -25.92 -18.05
N ALA A 338 -14.29 -25.22 -18.01
CA ALA A 338 -15.14 -25.09 -19.19
C ALA A 338 -14.58 -24.05 -20.18
N ASP A 339 -14.88 -24.21 -21.46
CA ASP A 339 -14.68 -23.16 -22.46
C ASP A 339 -15.50 -21.90 -22.12
N LEU A 340 -15.07 -20.74 -22.61
CA LEU A 340 -15.72 -19.45 -22.36
C LEU A 340 -17.24 -19.50 -22.63
N GLY A 341 -18.02 -19.12 -21.62
CA GLY A 341 -19.48 -19.07 -21.67
C GLY A 341 -20.19 -20.42 -21.45
N TYR A 342 -19.45 -21.49 -21.18
CA TYR A 342 -20.02 -22.75 -20.71
C TYR A 342 -20.04 -22.83 -19.18
N THR A 343 -21.13 -23.36 -18.66
CA THR A 343 -21.35 -23.61 -17.23
C THR A 343 -21.27 -25.11 -16.95
N ILE A 344 -20.69 -25.47 -15.81
CA ILE A 344 -20.64 -26.84 -15.30
C ILE A 344 -21.57 -26.97 -14.09
N VAL A 345 -22.48 -27.94 -14.14
CA VAL A 345 -23.32 -28.33 -13.00
C VAL A 345 -23.06 -29.79 -12.63
N GLU A 346 -23.26 -30.15 -11.37
CA GLU A 346 -23.05 -31.53 -10.91
C GLU A 346 -24.18 -32.44 -11.42
N SER A 347 -25.44 -31.99 -11.34
CA SER A 347 -26.63 -32.78 -11.73
C SER A 347 -27.67 -31.97 -12.49
N LYS A 348 -28.60 -32.66 -13.18
CA LYS A 348 -29.69 -32.03 -13.97
C LYS A 348 -30.69 -31.24 -13.13
N ASP A 349 -30.79 -31.56 -11.84
CA ASP A 349 -31.69 -30.89 -10.91
C ASP A 349 -31.13 -29.52 -10.46
N GLN A 350 -29.84 -29.27 -10.70
CA GLN A 350 -29.21 -27.97 -10.47
C GLN A 350 -29.46 -27.07 -11.68
N ASN A 351 -30.30 -26.06 -11.48
CA ASN A 351 -30.54 -25.05 -12.50
C ASN A 351 -29.65 -23.85 -12.24
N TYR A 352 -28.53 -23.73 -12.95
CA TYR A 352 -27.71 -22.53 -12.91
C TYR A 352 -28.43 -21.40 -13.66
N THR A 353 -28.80 -20.34 -12.94
CA THR A 353 -29.60 -19.23 -13.48
C THR A 353 -28.77 -17.98 -13.79
N GLY A 354 -27.48 -18.00 -13.48
CA GLY A 354 -26.57 -16.89 -13.75
C GLY A 354 -26.54 -16.56 -15.25
N LYS A 355 -26.51 -15.26 -15.55
CA LYS A 355 -26.45 -14.71 -16.92
C LYS A 355 -25.05 -14.27 -17.32
N GLY A 356 -24.17 -14.12 -16.34
CA GLY A 356 -22.74 -14.04 -16.53
C GLY A 356 -22.02 -14.89 -15.49
N ASP A 357 -20.80 -15.28 -15.80
CA ASP A 357 -19.87 -15.84 -14.82
C ASP A 357 -18.43 -15.47 -15.19
N HIS A 358 -17.52 -15.81 -14.30
CA HIS A 358 -16.09 -15.60 -14.39
C HIS A 358 -15.36 -16.81 -13.77
N GLY A 359 -14.06 -16.93 -13.99
CA GLY A 359 -13.24 -18.04 -13.49
C GLY A 359 -12.50 -18.77 -14.61
N TYR A 360 -12.89 -18.54 -15.86
CA TYR A 360 -12.28 -19.13 -17.06
C TYR A 360 -10.77 -18.83 -17.18
N ASN A 361 -10.16 -19.37 -18.23
CA ASN A 361 -8.76 -19.11 -18.59
C ASN A 361 -8.45 -17.60 -18.56
N ASN A 362 -7.43 -17.23 -17.78
CA ASN A 362 -7.03 -15.84 -17.52
C ASN A 362 -6.33 -15.16 -18.71
N SER A 363 -6.06 -15.87 -19.81
CA SER A 363 -5.60 -15.28 -21.08
C SER A 363 -6.74 -14.67 -21.91
N LEU A 364 -7.99 -14.97 -21.57
CA LEU A 364 -9.16 -14.50 -22.29
C LEU A 364 -9.46 -13.05 -21.91
N PRO A 365 -9.59 -12.12 -22.88
CA PRO A 365 -9.87 -10.71 -22.59
C PRO A 365 -11.14 -10.49 -21.78
N ASP A 366 -12.12 -11.39 -21.86
CA ASP A 366 -13.34 -11.32 -21.08
C ASP A 366 -13.08 -11.35 -19.57
N MET A 367 -11.99 -12.00 -19.14
CA MET A 367 -11.61 -12.14 -17.74
C MET A 367 -10.69 -11.04 -17.23
N HIS A 368 -10.21 -10.15 -18.11
CA HIS A 368 -9.26 -9.11 -17.71
C HIS A 368 -9.97 -7.97 -16.96
N PRO A 369 -9.56 -7.65 -15.72
CA PRO A 369 -10.05 -6.49 -14.99
C PRO A 369 -9.46 -5.18 -15.54
N PHE A 370 -10.16 -4.06 -15.37
CA PHE A 370 -9.61 -2.74 -15.69
C PHE A 370 -8.53 -2.29 -14.69
N PHE A 371 -7.71 -1.31 -15.09
CA PHE A 371 -6.78 -0.62 -14.19
C PHE A 371 -6.56 0.83 -14.61
N MET A 372 -6.67 1.74 -13.65
CA MET A 372 -6.26 3.14 -13.77
C MET A 372 -5.75 3.65 -12.42
N ALA A 373 -4.86 4.64 -12.44
CA ALA A 373 -4.35 5.22 -11.21
C ALA A 373 -3.95 6.67 -11.38
N MET A 374 -4.06 7.47 -10.33
CA MET A 374 -3.64 8.88 -10.31
C MET A 374 -2.98 9.24 -8.99
N GLY A 375 -2.21 10.32 -8.99
CA GLY A 375 -1.62 10.87 -7.76
C GLY A 375 -0.18 11.34 -7.92
N PRO A 376 0.46 11.76 -6.82
CA PRO A 376 1.78 12.37 -6.85
C PRO A 376 2.88 11.46 -7.42
N ALA A 377 2.80 10.14 -7.24
CA ALA A 377 3.81 9.18 -7.71
C ALA A 377 3.65 8.79 -9.19
N PHE A 378 2.43 8.78 -9.71
CA PHE A 378 2.12 8.33 -11.06
C PHE A 378 2.46 9.36 -12.14
N ARG A 379 2.82 8.89 -13.34
CA ARG A 379 2.87 9.74 -14.53
C ARG A 379 1.48 10.29 -14.84
N VAL A 380 1.45 11.38 -15.61
CA VAL A 380 0.21 12.06 -16.02
C VAL A 380 -0.03 11.78 -17.49
N ASN A 381 -1.29 11.51 -17.85
CA ASN A 381 -1.73 11.21 -19.20
C ASN A 381 -0.86 10.12 -19.88
N HIS A 382 -0.63 9.02 -19.17
CA HIS A 382 0.25 7.95 -19.65
C HIS A 382 -0.49 6.61 -19.76
N THR A 383 -0.56 6.08 -20.97
CA THR A 383 -1.24 4.81 -21.24
C THR A 383 -0.23 3.70 -21.49
N VAL A 384 -0.53 2.52 -20.93
CA VAL A 384 0.13 1.25 -21.24
C VAL A 384 -0.89 0.29 -21.83
N GLU A 385 -0.44 -0.75 -22.53
CA GLU A 385 -1.35 -1.75 -23.09
C GLU A 385 -1.94 -2.65 -21.99
N THR A 386 -1.09 -3.38 -21.26
CA THR A 386 -1.48 -4.29 -20.18
C THR A 386 -0.26 -4.67 -19.33
N PHE A 387 -0.48 -5.25 -18.15
CA PHE A 387 0.52 -5.90 -17.29
C PHE A 387 -0.20 -6.88 -16.34
N LYS A 388 0.53 -7.61 -15.47
CA LYS A 388 -0.09 -8.64 -14.62
C LYS A 388 -0.52 -8.09 -13.27
N ASN A 389 -1.60 -8.62 -12.69
CA ASN A 389 -2.07 -8.19 -11.37
C ASN A 389 -1.05 -8.45 -10.23
N VAL A 390 -0.19 -9.47 -10.37
CA VAL A 390 0.94 -9.72 -9.45
C VAL A 390 1.91 -8.54 -9.35
N ASP A 391 2.00 -7.69 -10.38
CA ASP A 391 2.90 -6.53 -10.40
C ASP A 391 2.35 -5.35 -9.56
N VAL A 392 1.10 -5.40 -9.11
CA VAL A 392 0.45 -4.33 -8.31
C VAL A 392 1.03 -4.25 -6.90
N TYR A 393 1.30 -5.37 -6.25
CA TYR A 393 1.90 -5.39 -4.92
C TYR A 393 3.26 -4.67 -4.85
N PRO A 394 4.27 -5.02 -5.67
CA PRO A 394 5.55 -4.33 -5.61
C PRO A 394 5.43 -2.86 -6.04
N LEU A 395 4.49 -2.51 -6.94
CA LEU A 395 4.17 -1.12 -7.28
C LEU A 395 3.71 -0.33 -6.04
N ILE A 396 2.78 -0.87 -5.25
CA ILE A 396 2.31 -0.23 -4.02
C ILE A 396 3.46 -0.10 -3.01
N CYS A 397 4.27 -1.13 -2.83
CA CYS A 397 5.47 -1.08 -1.98
C CYS A 397 6.42 0.06 -2.40
N LYS A 398 6.66 0.21 -3.72
CA LYS A 398 7.50 1.27 -4.27
C LYS A 398 6.95 2.66 -3.95
N ILE A 399 5.63 2.86 -4.08
CA ILE A 399 4.98 4.13 -3.80
C ILE A 399 5.07 4.47 -2.30
N LEU A 400 4.79 3.50 -1.42
CA LEU A 400 4.87 3.67 0.04
C LEU A 400 6.30 3.80 0.58
N GLY A 401 7.31 3.54 -0.26
CA GLY A 401 8.72 3.54 0.12
C GLY A 401 9.03 2.45 1.15
N ILE A 402 8.50 1.24 0.93
CA ILE A 402 8.74 0.05 1.76
C ILE A 402 9.35 -1.06 0.91
N GLU A 403 10.13 -1.93 1.56
CA GLU A 403 10.68 -3.12 0.91
C GLU A 403 9.59 -4.18 0.74
N PRO A 404 9.34 -4.70 -0.47
CA PRO A 404 8.36 -5.76 -0.68
C PRO A 404 8.86 -7.09 -0.07
N ALA A 405 7.94 -7.90 0.43
CA ALA A 405 8.21 -9.32 0.68
C ALA A 405 8.47 -10.06 -0.64
N PRO A 406 9.09 -11.26 -0.62
CA PRO A 406 9.25 -12.08 -1.82
C PRO A 406 7.90 -12.32 -2.52
N ASN A 407 7.83 -11.97 -3.80
CA ASN A 407 6.60 -12.04 -4.58
C ASN A 407 6.92 -12.39 -6.06
N ASN A 408 5.89 -12.62 -6.86
CA ASN A 408 6.00 -12.99 -8.27
C ASN A 408 5.93 -11.80 -9.23
N GLY A 409 5.62 -10.60 -8.73
CA GLY A 409 5.54 -9.37 -9.54
C GLY A 409 6.91 -8.80 -9.91
N SER A 410 6.92 -7.98 -10.97
CA SER A 410 8.14 -7.36 -11.50
C SER A 410 8.02 -5.83 -11.55
N MET A 411 8.84 -5.15 -10.75
CA MET A 411 8.95 -3.69 -10.79
C MET A 411 9.44 -3.15 -12.13
N ASP A 412 10.20 -3.92 -12.90
CA ASP A 412 10.73 -3.47 -14.19
C ASP A 412 9.61 -3.27 -15.23
N ILE A 413 8.49 -3.99 -15.09
CA ILE A 413 7.31 -3.85 -15.93
C ILE A 413 6.54 -2.58 -15.55
N VAL A 414 6.27 -2.38 -14.26
CA VAL A 414 5.37 -1.33 -13.77
C VAL A 414 6.06 -0.01 -13.40
N GLN A 415 7.40 0.05 -13.40
CA GLN A 415 8.13 1.31 -13.17
C GLN A 415 7.77 2.40 -14.20
N ILE A 416 7.34 2.01 -15.40
CA ILE A 416 6.93 2.92 -16.45
C ILE A 416 5.68 3.73 -16.06
N LEU A 417 4.88 3.23 -15.11
CA LEU A 417 3.71 3.93 -14.58
C LEU A 417 4.09 5.10 -13.66
N LEU A 418 5.29 5.08 -13.08
CA LEU A 418 5.73 6.06 -12.10
C LEU A 418 6.50 7.21 -12.76
N LYS A 419 6.39 8.41 -12.18
CA LYS A 419 7.25 9.54 -12.57
C LYS A 419 8.71 9.11 -12.41
N PRO A 420 9.59 9.44 -13.39
CA PRO A 420 11.01 9.19 -13.20
C PRO A 420 11.46 9.90 -11.93
N LYS A 421 12.28 9.23 -11.11
CA LYS A 421 12.98 9.93 -10.04
C LYS A 421 13.66 11.14 -10.69
N LYS A 422 13.37 12.35 -10.20
CA LYS A 422 14.22 13.49 -10.54
C LYS A 422 15.62 13.09 -10.10
N GLU A 423 16.49 12.71 -11.03
CA GLU A 423 17.92 12.73 -10.79
C GLU A 423 18.20 14.14 -10.28
N ARG A 424 18.62 14.25 -9.02
CA ARG A 424 19.26 15.48 -8.58
C ARG A 424 20.48 15.59 -9.49
N LYS A 425 20.38 16.40 -10.55
CA LYS A 425 21.59 16.93 -11.16
C LYS A 425 22.36 17.54 -10.00
N LEU A 426 23.56 17.02 -9.74
CA LEU A 426 24.54 17.53 -8.79
C LEU A 426 25.00 18.94 -9.22
N TYR A 427 24.07 19.89 -9.24
CA TYR A 427 24.29 21.32 -9.23
C TYR A 427 23.64 21.94 -7.98
N GLU A 428 23.38 21.15 -6.94
CA GLU A 428 23.51 21.68 -5.59
C GLU A 428 25.00 22.02 -5.47
N LEU A 429 25.36 23.32 -5.52
CA LEU A 429 26.63 23.75 -4.95
C LEU A 429 26.67 23.08 -3.58
N ASP A 430 27.59 22.12 -3.43
CA ASP A 430 27.68 21.25 -2.26
C ASP A 430 27.41 22.12 -1.04
N ASN A 431 26.34 21.81 -0.29
CA ASN A 431 26.00 22.63 0.87
C ASN A 431 27.21 22.69 1.81
N THR A 432 28.11 21.70 1.76
CA THR A 432 29.44 21.73 2.35
C THR A 432 30.30 22.86 1.80
N PHE A 433 30.41 23.03 0.48
CA PHE A 433 31.13 24.13 -0.17
C PHE A 433 30.54 25.51 0.16
N VAL A 434 29.22 25.67 0.15
CA VAL A 434 28.56 26.94 0.56
C VAL A 434 28.77 27.20 2.06
N VAL A 435 28.66 26.17 2.89
CA VAL A 435 28.99 26.23 4.33
C VAL A 435 30.46 26.57 4.55
N TYR A 436 31.40 26.00 3.78
CA TYR A 436 32.81 26.34 3.81
C TYR A 436 33.05 27.80 3.43
N LEU A 437 32.40 28.30 2.38
CA LEU A 437 32.47 29.71 1.99
C LEU A 437 31.93 30.65 3.07
N VAL A 438 30.82 30.28 3.72
CA VAL A 438 30.23 31.05 4.83
C VAL A 438 31.13 31.00 6.07
N ILE A 439 31.70 29.84 6.42
CA ILE A 439 32.66 29.69 7.52
C ILE A 439 33.93 30.52 7.24
N LEU A 440 34.46 30.49 6.01
CA LEU A 440 35.63 31.29 5.62
C LEU A 440 35.32 32.79 5.67
N ALA A 441 34.14 33.22 5.21
CA ALA A 441 33.72 34.61 5.28
C ALA A 441 33.58 35.09 6.73
N ILE A 442 32.93 34.29 7.59
CA ILE A 442 32.78 34.60 9.02
C ILE A 442 34.16 34.61 9.71
N GLY A 443 35.01 33.62 9.44
CA GLY A 443 36.38 33.56 9.96
C GLY A 443 37.22 34.77 9.55
N GLY A 444 37.11 35.21 8.29
CA GLY A 444 37.76 36.42 7.79
C GLY A 444 37.27 37.69 8.50
N ILE A 445 35.97 37.80 8.76
CA ILE A 445 35.39 38.93 9.53
C ILE A 445 35.94 38.94 10.96
N PHE A 446 35.99 37.78 11.64
CA PHE A 446 36.57 37.68 12.98
C PHE A 446 38.06 38.04 13.00
N ALA A 447 38.84 37.55 12.04
CA ALA A 447 40.26 37.87 11.90
C ALA A 447 40.48 39.38 11.67
N GLY A 448 39.64 40.01 10.84
CA GLY A 448 39.64 41.45 10.57
C GLY A 448 39.30 42.29 11.81
N ILE A 449 38.27 41.90 12.57
CA ILE A 449 37.90 42.56 13.83
C ILE A 449 39.04 42.44 14.85
N PHE A 450 39.68 41.27 14.95
CA PHE A 450 40.79 41.04 15.86
C PHE A 450 42.03 41.85 15.49
N THR A 451 42.37 41.95 14.20
CA THR A 451 43.48 42.80 13.72
C THR A 451 43.21 44.28 13.94
N ILE A 452 41.99 44.77 13.69
CA ILE A 452 41.61 46.16 13.98
C ILE A 452 41.68 46.43 15.50
N GLY A 453 41.25 45.48 16.33
CA GLY A 453 41.37 45.52 17.78
C GLY A 453 42.82 45.62 18.25
N ALA A 454 43.69 44.73 17.75
CA ALA A 454 45.12 44.70 18.07
C ALA A 454 45.85 45.98 17.60
N CYS A 455 45.52 46.48 16.40
CA CYS A 455 46.05 47.74 15.88
C CYS A 455 45.60 48.95 16.72
N ARG A 456 44.36 48.97 17.19
CA ARG A 456 43.86 50.02 18.12
C ARG A 456 44.53 49.96 19.48
N GLN A 457 44.76 48.76 20.02
CA GLN A 457 45.44 48.56 21.30
C GLN A 457 46.93 48.98 21.24
N ARG A 458 47.63 48.68 20.13
CA ARG A 458 48.99 49.20 19.87
C ARG A 458 49.04 50.72 19.75
N ARG A 459 48.03 51.35 19.13
CA ARG A 459 47.93 52.81 18.98
C ARG A 459 47.67 53.51 20.32
N PHE A 460 46.90 52.88 21.21
CA PHE A 460 46.71 53.35 22.58
C PHE A 460 47.99 53.25 23.43
N HIS A 461 48.77 52.17 23.30
CA HIS A 461 50.06 52.05 23.98
C HIS A 461 51.09 53.10 23.52
N ARG A 462 51.14 53.43 22.22
CA ARG A 462 52.02 54.50 21.70
C ARG A 462 51.66 55.93 22.14
N HIS A 463 50.40 56.19 22.51
CA HIS A 463 49.98 57.50 23.01
C HIS A 463 50.04 57.62 24.54
N GLY A 464 50.21 56.51 25.27
CA GLY A 464 50.36 56.51 26.73
C GLY A 464 51.76 56.84 27.24
N GLU A 465 52.79 56.84 26.37
CA GLU A 465 54.20 57.05 26.78
C GLU A 465 54.69 58.51 26.69
N LEU A 466 53.86 59.48 26.27
CA LEU A 466 54.28 60.86 25.97
C LEU A 466 53.72 61.95 26.91
N THR A 467 53.47 61.64 28.18
CA THR A 467 53.16 62.67 29.20
C THR A 467 53.98 62.46 30.47
N PRO A 468 54.87 63.39 30.87
CA PRO A 468 55.62 63.29 32.12
C PRO A 468 54.71 63.52 33.33
N LEU A 469 54.81 62.64 34.32
CA LEU A 469 54.14 62.78 35.61
C LEU A 469 54.83 63.86 36.47
N PRO A 470 54.09 64.76 37.16
CA PRO A 470 54.66 65.55 38.23
C PRO A 470 54.69 64.74 39.53
N TYR A 471 55.85 64.77 40.17
CA TYR A 471 56.17 64.21 41.48
C TYR A 471 55.29 64.84 42.59
N LYS A 472 54.61 64.01 43.41
CA LYS A 472 53.96 64.45 44.66
C LYS A 472 54.30 63.54 45.83
N ARG A 473 54.70 64.18 46.94
CA ARG A 473 55.07 63.61 48.26
C ARG A 473 53.88 62.97 48.99
N PRO A 474 54.12 62.07 49.96
CA PRO A 474 53.09 61.37 50.71
C PRO A 474 52.66 62.14 51.97
N THR A 475 51.37 62.07 52.31
CA THR A 475 50.85 62.32 53.66
C THR A 475 49.76 61.30 54.00
N ALA A 476 49.86 60.77 55.21
CA ALA A 476 49.03 59.72 55.80
C ALA A 476 47.71 60.24 56.38
N SER A 477 46.70 59.37 56.46
CA SER A 477 45.69 59.40 57.54
C SER A 477 44.93 58.06 57.67
N TYR A 478 44.86 57.63 58.93
CA TYR A 478 44.23 56.49 59.61
C TYR A 478 42.81 56.00 59.19
N SER A 479 42.67 54.65 59.04
CA SER A 479 41.85 53.65 59.80
C SER A 479 40.35 53.87 60.17
N PRO A 480 39.54 52.85 60.59
CA PRO A 480 39.64 51.36 60.47
C PRO A 480 38.28 50.58 60.30
N VAL A 481 38.36 49.23 60.41
CA VAL A 481 37.33 48.22 60.89
C VAL A 481 36.37 47.63 59.82
N SER A 482 36.01 46.33 59.73
CA SER A 482 36.13 45.12 60.59
C SER A 482 36.21 43.82 59.75
N LEU A 483 36.74 42.78 60.40
CA LEU A 483 36.78 41.38 59.99
C LEU A 483 35.44 40.65 60.14
N SER A 484 35.19 39.65 59.28
CA SER A 484 34.79 38.32 59.75
C SER A 484 35.31 37.23 58.80
N GLN A 485 36.01 36.26 59.38
CA GLN A 485 36.44 35.00 58.79
C GLN A 485 35.40 33.93 59.12
N ASN A 486 35.18 32.98 58.21
CA ASN A 486 35.37 31.54 58.47
C ASN A 486 34.92 30.72 57.26
N GLY A 487 35.82 29.85 56.79
CA GLY A 487 35.52 28.76 55.87
C GLY A 487 35.22 27.45 56.63
N PRO A 488 35.60 26.29 56.09
CA PRO A 488 34.67 25.39 55.38
C PRO A 488 34.69 23.96 55.90
N SER A 489 33.68 23.13 55.57
CA SER A 489 33.84 21.65 55.53
C SER A 489 32.61 20.90 54.98
N LEU A 490 32.89 19.98 54.05
CA LEU A 490 32.13 18.78 53.62
C LEU A 490 32.44 17.60 54.60
N PRO A 491 31.99 16.34 54.41
CA PRO A 491 30.71 15.76 53.92
C PRO A 491 30.21 14.53 54.77
N LEU A 492 29.20 13.81 54.24
CA LEU A 492 28.91 12.36 54.31
C LEU A 492 27.91 11.77 55.32
N LEU A 493 27.22 10.73 54.80
CA LEU A 493 26.42 9.63 55.40
C LEU A 493 24.99 10.00 55.82
N SER A 494 23.97 9.15 55.74
CA SER A 494 23.59 7.92 55.00
C SER A 494 22.19 7.55 55.54
N ASP A 495 21.36 6.91 54.71
CA ASP A 495 20.19 6.06 55.01
C ASP A 495 19.27 6.37 56.19
N ASP A 496 17.97 6.54 55.91
CA ASP A 496 16.92 5.59 56.33
C ASP A 496 15.51 6.05 55.88
N THR A 497 14.57 5.10 55.93
CA THR A 497 13.10 5.16 55.87
C THR A 497 12.40 4.87 54.52
N GLU A 498 12.22 3.57 54.25
CA GLU A 498 10.95 2.77 54.34
C GLU A 498 9.55 3.39 54.12
N GLU A 499 8.65 2.46 53.72
CA GLU A 499 7.16 2.40 53.71
C GLU A 499 6.41 3.02 52.51
N GLU A 500 5.90 2.19 51.58
CA GLU A 500 4.65 1.36 51.60
C GLU A 500 3.38 2.16 51.26
N PHE A 501 2.88 2.01 50.02
CA PHE A 501 1.64 1.31 49.64
C PHE A 501 1.44 1.29 48.13
#